data_AF-A0A378JXQ3-F1
#
_entry.id   AF-A0A378JXQ3-F1
#
_cell.length_a   1.000
_cell.length_b   1.000
_cell.length_c   1.000
_cell.angle_alpha   90.00
_cell.angle_beta   90.00
_cell.angle_gamma   90.00
#
_symmetry.space_group_name_H-M   'P 1'
#
loop_
_entity.id
_entity.type
_entity.pdbx_description
1 polymer ?
#
loop_
_entity_poly.entity_id
_entity_poly.type
_entity_poly.pdbx_seq_one_letter_code
_entity_poly.pdbx_strand_id
1 'polypeptide(L)'
;MYDQARQLVLFKKVIIVFWAIWWLLAFWTDFIGMFAHMKLIQTSWAPDANYPFLVDSLKMYQVSALIPQICFAGIMIWTFISSIAFIWACCALNMDTRRWMNRANTAFIISLSFWLAMFLADQLIMKFDLEENHMVQGGFQLLTYLALYILPSDAKSD
;
A
#
# COMPACT_ATOMS: atom_id res chain seq x y z
N MET A 1 -17.64 17.04 23.93
CA MET A 1 -17.97 16.99 22.47
C MET A 1 -16.86 17.57 21.59
N TYR A 2 -16.40 18.81 21.81
CA TYR A 2 -15.33 19.42 20.98
C TYR A 2 -14.01 18.62 20.97
N ASP A 3 -13.55 18.17 22.15
CA ASP A 3 -12.32 17.37 22.26
C ASP A 3 -12.41 16.01 21.55
N GLN A 4 -13.60 15.41 21.56
CA GLN A 4 -13.84 14.13 20.89
C GLN A 4 -13.74 14.26 19.37
N ALA A 5 -14.33 15.30 18.76
CA ALA A 5 -14.17 15.52 17.32
C ALA A 5 -12.73 15.84 16.93
N ARG A 6 -12.01 16.62 17.76
CA ARG A 6 -10.58 16.88 17.54
C ARG A 6 -9.76 15.59 17.60
N GLN A 7 -10.03 14.70 18.57
CA GLN A 7 -9.39 13.39 18.68
C GLN A 7 -9.68 12.51 17.46
N LEU A 8 -10.92 12.51 16.95
CA LEU A 8 -11.29 11.74 15.77
C LEU A 8 -10.63 12.27 14.49
N VAL A 9 -10.56 13.58 14.30
CA VAL A 9 -9.80 14.19 13.20
C VAL A 9 -8.32 13.83 13.31
N LEU A 10 -7.74 13.89 14.51
CA LEU A 10 -6.35 13.46 14.73
C LEU A 10 -6.16 11.98 14.35
N PHE A 11 -7.07 11.10 14.79
CA PHE A 11 -7.02 9.68 14.47
C PHE A 11 -7.06 9.41 12.96
N LYS A 12 -7.94 10.10 12.21
CA LYS A 12 -7.97 10.05 10.75
C LYS A 12 -6.63 10.45 10.11
N LYS A 13 -5.97 11.48 10.62
CA LYS A 13 -4.66 11.91 10.15
C LYS A 13 -3.57 10.88 10.49
N VAL A 14 -3.63 10.26 11.67
CA VAL A 14 -2.72 9.17 12.07
C VAL A 14 -2.85 7.98 11.11
N ILE A 15 -4.07 7.61 10.70
CA ILE A 15 -4.29 6.56 9.68
C ILE A 15 -3.54 6.89 8.38
N ILE A 16 -3.62 8.14 7.91
CA ILE A 16 -2.93 8.57 6.67
C ILE A 16 -1.40 8.47 6.84
N VAL A 17 -0.86 8.92 7.97
CA VAL A 17 0.58 8.84 8.26
C VAL A 17 1.03 7.38 8.37
N PHE A 18 0.23 6.53 9.02
CA PHE A 18 0.50 5.09 9.10
C PHE A 18 0.65 4.47 7.70
N TRP A 19 -0.29 4.74 6.79
CA TRP A 19 -0.21 4.22 5.43
C TRP A 19 0.93 4.81 4.62
N ALA A 20 1.30 6.08 4.86
CA ALA A 20 2.49 6.66 4.24
C ALA A 20 3.76 5.90 4.63
N ILE A 21 3.92 5.58 5.91
CA ILE A 21 5.06 4.81 6.41
C ILE A 21 5.01 3.38 5.87
N TRP A 22 3.84 2.72 5.93
CA TRP A 22 3.67 1.35 5.48
C TRP A 22 4.03 1.19 3.99
N TRP A 23 3.50 2.05 3.11
CA TRP A 23 3.79 2.00 1.68
C TRP A 23 5.26 2.33 1.38
N LEU A 24 5.83 3.32 2.09
CA LEU A 24 7.25 3.64 1.96
C LEU A 24 8.13 2.45 2.35
N LEU A 25 7.81 1.74 3.43
CA LEU A 25 8.52 0.54 3.83
C LEU A 25 8.37 -0.58 2.81
N ALA A 26 7.17 -0.83 2.30
CA ALA A 26 6.93 -1.84 1.27
C ALA A 26 7.74 -1.57 0.00
N PHE A 27 7.69 -0.33 -0.50
CA PHE A 27 8.52 0.10 -1.64
C PHE A 27 10.02 -0.03 -1.32
N TRP A 28 10.45 0.42 -0.14
CA TRP A 28 11.86 0.39 0.26
C TRP A 28 12.41 -1.03 0.31
N THR A 29 11.66 -1.97 0.90
CA THR A 29 12.10 -3.37 1.00
C THR A 29 12.28 -4.01 -0.37
N ASP A 30 11.36 -3.76 -1.30
CA ASP A 30 11.48 -4.30 -2.66
C ASP A 30 12.58 -3.59 -3.47
N PHE A 31 12.71 -2.28 -3.29
CA PHE A 31 13.76 -1.49 -3.93
C PHE A 31 15.15 -1.99 -3.52
N ILE A 32 15.39 -2.21 -2.23
CA ILE A 32 16.66 -2.75 -1.74
C ILE A 32 16.84 -4.21 -2.15
N GLY A 33 15.77 -5.01 -2.12
CA GLY A 33 15.77 -6.39 -2.64
C GLY A 33 16.27 -6.46 -4.09
N MET A 34 15.84 -5.52 -4.95
CA MET A 34 16.33 -5.41 -6.33
C MET A 34 17.85 -5.20 -6.40
N PHE A 35 18.41 -4.30 -5.59
CA PHE A 35 19.87 -4.10 -5.55
C PHE A 35 20.62 -5.33 -5.03
N ALA A 36 20.02 -6.06 -4.07
CA ALA A 36 20.56 -7.31 -3.57
C ALA A 36 20.57 -8.39 -4.67
N HIS A 37 19.50 -8.49 -5.46
CA HIS A 37 19.42 -9.38 -6.61
C HIS A 37 20.51 -9.08 -7.66
N MET A 38 20.75 -7.79 -7.91
CA MET A 38 21.82 -7.32 -8.80
C MET A 38 23.23 -7.48 -8.20
N LYS A 39 23.36 -8.04 -6.99
CA LYS A 39 24.60 -8.18 -6.22
C LYS A 39 25.33 -6.86 -5.97
N LEU A 40 24.60 -5.74 -6.03
CA LEU A 40 25.13 -4.41 -5.74
C LEU A 40 25.22 -4.16 -4.23
N ILE A 41 24.39 -4.87 -3.45
CA ILE A 41 24.34 -4.79 -1.99
C ILE A 41 24.25 -6.21 -1.44
N GLN A 42 25.13 -6.59 -0.51
CA GLN A 42 25.03 -7.86 0.23
C GLN A 42 24.64 -7.58 1.67
N THR A 43 23.33 -7.55 1.95
CA THR A 43 22.82 -7.20 3.29
C THR A 43 21.81 -8.21 3.80
N SER A 44 22.10 -8.81 4.95
CA SER A 44 21.22 -9.78 5.63
C SER A 44 19.95 -9.16 6.23
N TRP A 45 19.91 -7.83 6.39
CA TRP A 45 18.77 -7.11 6.98
C TRP A 45 17.67 -6.75 5.96
N ALA A 46 17.90 -6.97 4.66
CA ALA A 46 16.92 -6.74 3.59
C ALA A 46 16.85 -7.99 2.69
N PRO A 47 16.04 -8.99 3.08
CA PRO A 47 15.91 -10.22 2.30
C PRO A 47 15.21 -9.94 0.95
N ASP A 48 15.84 -10.38 -0.15
CA ASP A 48 15.23 -10.43 -1.49
C ASP A 48 14.27 -11.63 -1.56
N ALA A 49 13.10 -11.49 -0.93
CA ALA A 49 12.10 -12.57 -0.88
C ALA A 49 11.04 -12.44 -1.98
N ASN A 50 10.62 -11.21 -2.30
CA ASN A 50 9.44 -10.97 -3.13
C ASN A 50 9.67 -11.31 -4.61
N TYR A 51 10.82 -10.97 -5.19
CA TYR A 51 11.10 -11.30 -6.59
C TYR A 51 11.29 -12.82 -6.82
N PRO A 52 12.13 -13.54 -6.04
CA PRO A 52 12.21 -14.99 -6.16
C PRO A 52 10.87 -15.70 -5.97
N PHE A 53 10.07 -15.24 -5.00
CA PHE A 53 8.73 -15.77 -4.77
C PHE A 53 7.79 -15.57 -5.97
N LEU A 54 7.84 -14.40 -6.62
CA LEU A 54 7.07 -14.11 -7.84
C LEU A 54 7.50 -15.03 -8.99
N VAL A 55 8.81 -15.22 -9.21
CA VAL A 55 9.34 -16.13 -10.22
C VAL A 55 8.82 -17.54 -9.99
N ASP A 56 8.88 -18.02 -8.74
CA ASP A 56 8.39 -19.35 -8.37
C ASP A 56 6.88 -19.51 -8.57
N SER A 57 6.10 -18.47 -8.28
CA SER A 57 4.66 -18.48 -8.46
C SER A 57 4.24 -18.58 -9.94
N LEU A 58 5.03 -18.00 -10.85
CA LEU A 58 4.74 -18.00 -12.28
C LEU A 58 5.20 -19.28 -13.01
N LYS A 59 5.94 -20.18 -12.35
CA LYS A 59 6.46 -21.41 -12.97
C LYS A 59 5.37 -22.32 -13.53
N MET A 60 4.15 -22.26 -12.99
CA MET A 60 3.00 -23.05 -13.47
C MET A 60 2.60 -22.75 -14.92
N TYR A 61 2.98 -21.57 -15.45
CA TYR A 61 2.58 -21.12 -16.79
C TYR A 61 3.69 -21.24 -17.85
N GLN A 62 4.87 -21.77 -17.49
CA GLN A 62 6.03 -21.85 -18.40
C GLN A 62 6.34 -20.53 -19.14
N VAL A 63 6.17 -19.40 -18.45
CA VAL A 63 6.37 -18.07 -19.03
C VAL A 63 7.85 -17.76 -19.27
N SER A 64 8.12 -16.87 -20.23
CA SER A 64 9.45 -16.32 -20.44
C SER A 64 9.96 -15.62 -19.18
N ALA A 65 11.29 -15.63 -18.97
CA ALA A 65 11.97 -14.94 -17.87
C ALA A 65 11.71 -13.41 -17.85
N LEU A 66 11.25 -12.84 -18.97
CA LEU A 66 10.86 -11.45 -19.05
C LEU A 66 9.55 -11.14 -18.29
N ILE A 67 8.63 -12.11 -18.19
CA ILE A 67 7.31 -11.87 -17.58
C ILE A 67 7.42 -11.55 -16.07
N PRO A 68 8.13 -12.34 -15.23
CA PRO A 68 8.34 -11.99 -13.83
C PRO A 68 9.00 -10.61 -13.65
N GLN A 69 9.94 -10.23 -14.53
CA GLN A 69 10.61 -8.93 -14.49
C GLN A 69 9.63 -7.78 -14.74
N ILE A 70 8.76 -7.91 -15.76
CA ILE A 70 7.73 -6.92 -16.06
C ILE A 70 6.73 -6.81 -14.91
N CYS A 71 6.26 -7.95 -14.38
CA CYS A 71 5.35 -7.98 -13.24
C CYS A 71 5.96 -7.30 -12.01
N PHE A 72 7.22 -7.63 -11.67
CA PHE A 72 7.92 -7.02 -10.55
C PHE A 72 8.14 -5.52 -10.74
N ALA A 73 8.53 -5.09 -11.95
CA ALA A 73 8.64 -3.67 -12.26
C ALA A 73 7.28 -2.94 -12.12
N GLY A 74 6.18 -3.59 -12.53
CA GLY A 74 4.83 -3.09 -12.31
C GLY A 74 4.49 -2.92 -10.83
N ILE A 75 4.77 -3.94 -10.00
CA ILE A 75 4.59 -3.89 -8.54
C ILE A 75 5.41 -2.74 -7.94
N MET A 76 6.68 -2.63 -8.32
CA MET A 76 7.60 -1.57 -7.87
C MET A 76 7.11 -0.16 -8.20
N ILE A 77 6.65 0.05 -9.44
CA ILE A 77 6.12 1.34 -9.87
C ILE A 77 4.85 1.68 -9.08
N TRP A 78 3.97 0.69 -8.88
CA TRP A 78 2.70 0.91 -8.20
C TRP A 78 2.91 1.21 -6.70
N THR A 79 3.77 0.45 -6.01
CA THR A 79 4.12 0.70 -4.60
C THR A 79 4.81 2.05 -4.43
N PHE A 80 5.65 2.45 -5.39
CA PHE A 80 6.27 3.79 -5.43
C PHE A 80 5.21 4.90 -5.57
N ILE A 81 4.29 4.78 -6.54
CA ILE A 81 3.23 5.78 -6.76
C ILE A 81 2.33 5.87 -5.51
N SER A 82 1.96 4.74 -4.89
CA SER A 82 1.20 4.71 -3.64
C SER A 82 1.95 5.43 -2.51
N SER A 83 3.25 5.19 -2.36
CA SER A 83 4.10 5.86 -1.37
C SER A 83 4.10 7.38 -1.57
N ILE A 84 4.34 7.84 -2.80
CA ILE A 84 4.33 9.27 -3.14
C ILE A 84 2.96 9.88 -2.91
N ALA A 85 1.87 9.19 -3.27
CA ALA A 85 0.51 9.68 -3.05
C ALA A 85 0.19 9.88 -1.57
N PHE A 86 0.59 8.95 -0.69
CA PHE A 86 0.41 9.11 0.76
C PHE A 86 1.32 10.17 1.38
N ILE A 87 2.56 10.31 0.92
CA ILE A 87 3.44 11.42 1.34
C ILE A 87 2.81 12.76 0.93
N TRP A 88 2.27 12.85 -0.29
CA TRP A 88 1.57 14.03 -0.78
C TRP A 88 0.30 14.35 0.03
N ALA A 89 -0.43 13.33 0.49
CA ALA A 89 -1.53 13.48 1.43
C ALA A 89 -1.05 14.00 2.80
N CYS A 90 0.07 13.47 3.32
CA CYS A 90 0.68 13.93 4.57
C CYS A 90 1.05 15.43 4.52
N CYS A 91 1.58 15.91 3.39
CA CYS A 91 1.90 17.32 3.20
C CYS A 91 0.68 18.26 3.26
N ALA A 92 -0.54 17.75 3.16
CA ALA A 92 -1.76 18.55 3.28
C ALA A 92 -2.43 18.48 4.65
N LEU A 93 -1.94 17.68 5.61
CA LEU A 93 -2.66 17.43 6.87
C LEU A 93 -2.90 18.68 7.73
N ASN A 94 -2.13 19.75 7.53
CA ASN A 94 -2.31 21.04 8.20
C ASN A 94 -3.17 22.04 7.38
N MET A 95 -3.65 21.64 6.20
CA MET A 95 -4.58 22.41 5.37
C MET A 95 -6.04 22.14 5.78
N ASP A 96 -6.99 22.77 5.09
CA ASP A 96 -8.42 22.55 5.32
C ASP A 96 -8.84 21.08 5.12
N THR A 97 -9.92 20.70 5.80
CA THR A 97 -10.42 19.31 5.81
C THR A 97 -10.69 18.76 4.43
N ARG A 98 -11.25 19.57 3.55
CA ARG A 98 -11.57 19.16 2.18
C ARG A 98 -10.31 18.84 1.38
N ARG A 99 -9.26 19.65 1.49
CA ARG A 99 -7.99 19.42 0.79
C ARG A 99 -7.31 18.14 1.23
N TRP A 100 -7.09 17.94 2.54
CA TRP A 100 -6.37 16.73 2.98
C TRP A 100 -7.18 15.46 2.77
N MET A 101 -8.52 15.51 2.93
CA MET A 101 -9.39 14.39 2.59
C MET A 101 -9.32 14.03 1.11
N ASN A 102 -9.36 15.01 0.21
CA ASN A 102 -9.24 14.76 -1.23
C ASN A 102 -7.92 14.06 -1.59
N ARG A 103 -6.80 14.50 -0.99
CA ARG A 103 -5.50 13.84 -1.23
C ARG A 103 -5.45 12.43 -0.65
N ALA A 104 -6.01 12.24 0.54
CA ALA A 104 -6.13 10.92 1.14
C ALA A 104 -6.96 9.99 0.24
N ASN A 105 -8.09 10.45 -0.30
CA ASN A 105 -8.91 9.67 -1.22
C ASN A 105 -8.13 9.19 -2.44
N THR A 106 -7.40 10.09 -3.09
CA THR A 106 -6.54 9.72 -4.22
C THR A 106 -5.51 8.67 -3.82
N ALA A 107 -4.82 8.86 -2.69
CA ALA A 107 -3.83 7.90 -2.20
C ALA A 107 -4.45 6.52 -1.92
N PHE A 108 -5.57 6.48 -1.19
CA PHE A 108 -6.30 5.26 -0.88
C PHE A 108 -6.81 4.54 -2.13
N ILE A 109 -7.38 5.25 -3.11
CA ILE A 109 -7.87 4.66 -4.36
C ILE A 109 -6.70 4.03 -5.14
N ILE A 110 -5.57 4.72 -5.26
CA ILE A 110 -4.38 4.21 -5.96
C ILE A 110 -3.83 2.95 -5.27
N SER A 111 -3.73 2.95 -3.94
CA SER A 111 -3.23 1.80 -3.19
C SER A 111 -4.23 0.64 -3.12
N LEU A 112 -5.53 0.92 -3.08
CA LEU A 112 -6.56 -0.13 -3.07
C LEU A 112 -6.65 -0.80 -4.44
N SER A 113 -6.46 -0.06 -5.54
CA SER A 113 -6.41 -0.68 -6.87
C SER A 113 -5.20 -1.63 -7.02
N PHE A 114 -4.07 -1.34 -6.35
CA PHE A 114 -2.98 -2.30 -6.23
C PHE A 114 -3.44 -3.59 -5.53
N TRP A 115 -4.08 -3.50 -4.36
CA TRP A 115 -4.55 -4.70 -3.65
C TRP A 115 -5.53 -5.51 -4.47
N LEU A 116 -6.50 -4.85 -5.12
CA LEU A 116 -7.44 -5.53 -6.00
C LEU A 116 -6.73 -6.25 -7.16
N ALA A 117 -5.69 -5.63 -7.74
CA ALA A 117 -4.88 -6.29 -8.76
C ALA A 117 -4.12 -7.51 -8.19
N MET A 118 -3.60 -7.43 -6.96
CA MET A 118 -2.96 -8.56 -6.29
C MET A 118 -3.94 -9.70 -6.01
N PHE A 119 -5.18 -9.42 -5.57
CA PHE A 119 -6.19 -10.47 -5.33
C PHE A 119 -6.53 -11.21 -6.63
N LEU A 120 -6.68 -10.46 -7.74
CA LEU A 120 -6.87 -11.06 -9.05
C LEU A 120 -5.67 -11.89 -9.47
N ALA A 121 -4.45 -11.42 -9.21
CA ALA A 121 -3.23 -12.16 -9.50
C ALA A 121 -3.15 -13.46 -8.70
N ASP A 122 -3.45 -13.42 -7.39
CA ASP A 122 -3.43 -14.57 -6.49
C ASP A 122 -4.42 -15.67 -6.94
N GLN A 123 -5.61 -15.25 -7.37
CA GLN A 123 -6.63 -16.13 -7.95
C GLN A 123 -6.17 -16.76 -9.25
N LEU A 124 -5.49 -16.00 -10.13
CA LEU A 124 -4.92 -16.56 -11.36
C LEU A 124 -3.87 -17.63 -11.03
N ILE A 125 -2.89 -17.31 -10.18
CA ILE A 125 -1.79 -18.23 -9.83
C ILE A 125 -2.18 -19.32 -8.83
N MET A 126 -3.44 -19.35 -8.35
CA MET A 126 -3.96 -20.29 -7.35
C MET A 126 -3.11 -20.36 -6.07
N LYS A 127 -2.64 -19.21 -5.56
CA LYS A 127 -1.83 -19.09 -4.32
C LYS A 127 -2.67 -18.58 -3.15
N PHE A 128 -3.62 -19.39 -2.69
CA PHE A 128 -4.58 -18.99 -1.64
C PHE A 128 -3.95 -18.62 -0.29
N ASP A 129 -2.83 -19.24 0.10
CA ASP A 129 -2.13 -18.87 1.34
C ASP A 129 -1.58 -17.42 1.28
N LEU A 130 -1.18 -16.98 0.09
CA LEU A 130 -0.72 -15.60 -0.14
C LEU A 130 -1.91 -14.65 -0.24
N GLU A 131 -2.97 -15.10 -0.90
CA GLU A 131 -4.22 -14.35 -1.02
C GLU A 131 -4.79 -13.98 0.34
N GLU A 132 -4.75 -14.90 1.32
CA GLU A 132 -5.19 -14.61 2.68
C GLU A 132 -4.46 -13.39 3.26
N ASN A 133 -3.13 -13.34 3.13
CA ASN A 133 -2.32 -12.23 3.62
C ASN A 133 -2.66 -10.93 2.88
N HIS A 134 -2.72 -10.97 1.55
CA HIS A 134 -3.09 -9.81 0.76
C HIS A 134 -4.50 -9.31 1.11
N MET A 135 -5.49 -10.20 1.25
CA MET A 135 -6.86 -9.86 1.64
C MET A 135 -6.91 -9.21 3.02
N VAL A 136 -6.12 -9.70 3.99
CA VAL A 136 -6.01 -9.06 5.31
C VAL A 136 -5.44 -7.66 5.19
N GLN A 137 -4.36 -7.47 4.43
CA GLN A 137 -3.69 -6.18 4.27
C GLN A 137 -4.56 -5.17 3.51
N GLY A 138 -5.07 -5.55 2.34
CA GLY A 138 -5.95 -4.70 1.53
C GLY A 138 -7.32 -4.48 2.17
N GLY A 139 -7.86 -5.49 2.86
CA GLY A 139 -9.08 -5.37 3.67
C GLY A 139 -8.90 -4.40 4.83
N PHE A 140 -7.78 -4.46 5.56
CA PHE A 140 -7.45 -3.49 6.59
C PHE A 140 -7.30 -2.07 6.02
N GLN A 141 -6.70 -1.93 4.83
CA GLN A 141 -6.63 -0.64 4.16
C GLN A 141 -8.02 -0.11 3.78
N LEU A 142 -8.90 -0.96 3.28
CA LEU A 142 -10.27 -0.58 2.94
C LEU A 142 -11.05 -0.17 4.20
N LEU A 143 -10.94 -0.91 5.30
CA LEU A 143 -11.59 -0.59 6.57
C LEU A 143 -11.13 0.77 7.11
N THR A 144 -9.83 1.04 7.08
CA THR A 144 -9.28 2.33 7.52
C THR A 144 -9.63 3.48 6.57
N TYR A 145 -9.77 3.22 5.27
CA TYR A 145 -10.32 4.18 4.32
C TYR A 145 -11.77 4.54 4.65
N LEU A 146 -12.62 3.53 4.88
CA LEU A 146 -14.03 3.72 5.28
C LEU A 146 -14.13 4.46 6.62
N ALA A 147 -13.22 4.22 7.56
CA ALA A 147 -13.17 4.93 8.84
C ALA A 147 -12.97 6.45 8.66
N LEU A 148 -12.33 6.91 7.57
CA LEU A 148 -12.22 8.34 7.28
C LEU A 148 -13.59 9.01 7.01
N TYR A 149 -14.60 8.23 6.61
CA TYR A 149 -15.94 8.70 6.30
C TYR A 149 -16.96 8.40 7.40
N ILE A 150 -16.84 7.23 8.04
CA ILE A 150 -17.77 6.79 9.08
C ILE A 150 -17.56 7.59 10.37
N LEU A 151 -16.31 7.88 10.73
CA LEU A 151 -16.04 8.67 11.93
C LEU A 151 -16.39 10.16 11.68
N PRO A 152 -17.01 10.86 12.63
CA PRO A 152 -17.36 12.27 12.45
C PRO A 152 -16.11 13.16 12.41
N SER A 153 -16.13 14.19 11.54
CA SER A 153 -15.05 15.19 11.43
C SER A 153 -15.35 16.49 12.18
N ASP A 154 -16.61 16.72 12.56
CA ASP A 154 -17.06 17.98 13.17
C ASP A 154 -17.75 17.73 14.51
N ALA A 155 -17.46 18.56 15.51
CA ALA A 155 -18.23 18.63 16.75
C ALA A 155 -19.36 19.66 16.59
N LYS A 156 -20.37 19.32 15.78
CA LYS A 156 -21.73 19.91 15.72
C LYS A 156 -22.46 19.19 14.58
N SER A 157 -23.30 18.21 14.90
CA SER A 157 -24.68 18.26 15.45
C SER A 157 -25.66 18.23 14.29
N ASP A 158 -26.63 17.33 14.38
CA ASP A 158 -27.87 17.25 13.59
C ASP A 158 -28.24 18.51 12.79
#